data_AF-A9WS58-F1
#
_entry.id   AF-A9WS58-F1
#
_cell.length_a   1.000
_cell.length_b   1.000
_cell.length_c   1.000
_cell.angle_alpha   90.00
_cell.angle_beta   90.00
_cell.angle_gamma   90.00
#
_symmetry.space_group_name_H-M   'P 1'
#
loop_
_entity.id
_entity.type
_entity.pdbx_description
1 polymer ?
#
loop_
_entity_poly.entity_id
_entity_poly.type
_entity_poly.pdbx_seq_one_letter_code
_entity_poly.pdbx_strand_id
1 'polypeptide(L)'
;MQNVTALDDERIDFLDQLRAWVRGHLPIEDQPAFEDLGMKLRILSTILTEGWVGDGDDAALQAMGAVFGDALVQDPEVPFELGAG
;
A
#
# COMPACT_ATOMS: atom_id res chain seq x y z
N MET A 1 11.32 -25.63 -8.78
CA MET A 1 10.44 -25.64 -7.60
C MET A 1 10.86 -24.46 -6.74
N GLN A 2 10.04 -23.41 -6.64
CA GLN A 2 10.32 -22.29 -5.72
C GLN A 2 9.94 -22.74 -4.30
N ASN A 3 10.87 -22.61 -3.35
CA ASN A 3 10.57 -22.76 -1.94
C ASN A 3 9.95 -21.44 -1.45
N VAL A 4 8.64 -21.46 -1.22
CA VAL A 4 7.94 -20.39 -0.52
C VAL A 4 8.00 -20.72 0.96
N THR A 5 8.82 -19.96 1.71
CA THR A 5 8.89 -20.06 3.17
C THR A 5 8.14 -18.90 3.79
N ALA A 6 7.60 -19.09 4.99
CA ALA A 6 7.03 -17.99 5.77
C ALA A 6 8.07 -16.87 5.95
N LEU A 7 7.58 -15.64 6.07
CA LEU A 7 8.42 -14.50 6.43
C LEU A 7 8.86 -14.66 7.90
N ASP A 8 10.08 -14.20 8.18
CA ASP A 8 10.56 -14.03 9.55
C ASP A 8 9.99 -12.74 10.16
N ASP A 9 10.15 -12.60 11.48
CA ASP A 9 9.60 -11.46 12.24
C ASP A 9 10.17 -10.13 11.72
N GLU A 10 11.46 -10.08 11.34
CA GLU A 10 12.10 -8.89 10.80
C GLU A 10 11.43 -8.40 9.50
N ARG A 11 11.07 -9.33 8.61
CA ARG A 11 10.36 -9.00 7.37
C ARG A 11 8.91 -8.60 7.63
N ILE A 12 8.25 -9.19 8.62
CA ILE A 12 6.90 -8.78 9.03
C ILE A 12 6.93 -7.34 9.55
N ASP A 13 7.86 -7.03 10.46
CA ASP A 13 8.04 -5.68 11.03
C ASP A 13 8.37 -4.65 9.95
N PHE A 14 9.15 -5.04 8.93
CA PHE A 14 9.44 -4.17 7.79
C PHE A 14 8.17 -3.86 6.97
N LEU A 15 7.34 -4.86 6.68
CA LEU A 15 6.07 -4.64 5.98
C LEU A 15 5.10 -3.75 6.78
N ASP A 16 5.09 -3.88 8.11
CA ASP A 16 4.24 -3.04 8.96
C ASP A 16 4.70 -1.57 8.96
N GLN A 17 6.01 -1.32 8.91
CA GLN A 17 6.54 0.04 8.73
C GLN A 17 6.15 0.63 7.37
N LEU A 18 6.21 -0.16 6.30
CA LEU A 18 5.77 0.23 4.97
C LEU A 18 4.28 0.59 4.95
N ARG A 19 3.42 -0.22 5.57
CA ARG A 19 1.98 0.08 5.72
C ARG A 19 1.74 1.34 6.54
N ALA A 20 2.47 1.50 7.65
CA ALA A 20 2.36 2.65 8.52
C ALA A 20 2.74 3.96 7.81
N TRP A 21 3.72 3.93 6.90
CA TRP A 21 4.08 5.07 6.07
C TRP A 21 2.90 5.54 5.22
N VAL A 22 2.24 4.62 4.48
CA VAL A 22 1.08 4.97 3.66
C VAL A 22 -0.07 5.47 4.53
N ARG A 23 -0.38 4.75 5.63
CA ARG A 23 -1.42 5.14 6.59
C ARG A 23 -1.17 6.54 7.19
N GLY A 24 0.09 6.93 7.34
CA GLY A 24 0.50 8.23 7.88
C GLY A 24 0.10 9.43 7.02
N HIS A 25 -0.30 9.22 5.76
CA HIS A 25 -0.87 10.28 4.93
C HIS A 25 -2.33 10.62 5.28
N LEU A 26 -2.98 9.82 6.13
CA LEU A 26 -4.30 10.14 6.68
C LEU A 26 -4.18 10.93 7.99
N PRO A 27 -5.12 11.86 8.25
CA PRO A 27 -5.33 12.40 9.59
C PRO A 27 -5.51 11.27 10.61
N ILE A 28 -5.06 11.49 11.85
CA ILE A 28 -5.05 10.45 12.91
C ILE A 28 -6.45 9.88 13.15
N GLU A 29 -7.46 10.74 13.09
CA GLU A 29 -8.88 10.40 13.24
C GLU A 29 -9.40 9.48 12.12
N ASP A 30 -8.80 9.55 10.93
CA ASP A 30 -9.21 8.80 9.74
C ASP A 30 -8.36 7.55 9.50
N GLN A 31 -7.25 7.38 10.23
CA GLN A 31 -6.40 6.18 10.12
C GLN A 31 -7.14 4.85 10.33
N PRO A 32 -8.20 4.74 11.18
CA PRO A 32 -8.98 3.50 11.26
C PRO A 32 -9.67 3.13 9.95
N ALA A 33 -9.99 4.11 9.08
CA ALA A 33 -10.58 3.85 7.78
C ALA A 33 -9.58 3.18 6.82
N PHE A 34 -8.28 3.19 7.13
CA PHE A 34 -7.26 2.55 6.31
C PHE A 34 -7.42 1.03 6.18
N GLU A 35 -8.18 0.38 7.07
CA GLU A 35 -8.47 -1.06 6.93
C GLU A 35 -9.42 -1.37 5.77
N ASP A 36 -10.22 -0.38 5.36
CA ASP A 36 -11.15 -0.48 4.23
C ASP A 36 -10.42 -0.52 2.87
N LEU A 37 -10.86 -1.43 2.00
CA LEU A 37 -10.30 -1.60 0.67
C LEU A 37 -10.38 -0.31 -0.16
N GLY A 38 -11.54 0.36 -0.13
CA GLY A 38 -11.77 1.59 -0.88
C GLY A 38 -10.85 2.71 -0.42
N MET A 39 -10.61 2.82 0.89
CA MET A 39 -9.67 3.80 1.43
C MET A 39 -8.22 3.52 1.01
N LYS A 40 -7.77 2.25 1.06
CA LYS A 40 -6.42 1.85 0.57
C LYS A 40 -6.22 2.20 -0.90
N LEU A 41 -7.19 1.89 -1.76
CA LEU A 41 -7.10 2.20 -3.18
C LEU A 41 -7.13 3.71 -3.43
N ARG A 42 -7.98 4.44 -2.69
CA ARG A 42 -8.08 5.89 -2.80
C ARG A 42 -6.76 6.57 -2.45
N ILE A 43 -6.11 6.19 -1.35
CA ILE A 43 -4.86 6.84 -0.95
C ILE A 43 -3.71 6.54 -1.91
N LEU A 44 -3.61 5.30 -2.40
CA LEU A 44 -2.64 4.92 -3.43
C LEU A 44 -2.86 5.71 -4.71
N SER A 45 -4.11 5.84 -5.15
CA SER A 45 -4.45 6.67 -6.31
C SER A 45 -4.06 8.12 -6.08
N THR A 46 -4.38 8.72 -4.93
CA THR A 46 -4.02 10.10 -4.60
C THR A 46 -2.51 10.33 -4.64
N ILE A 47 -1.73 9.44 -4.03
CA ILE A 47 -0.26 9.55 -4.00
C ILE A 47 0.31 9.59 -5.43
N LEU A 48 -0.22 8.75 -6.33
CA LEU A 48 0.18 8.70 -7.74
C LEU A 48 -0.28 9.91 -8.54
N THR A 49 -1.56 10.30 -8.42
CA THR A 49 -2.15 11.37 -9.23
C THR A 49 -1.57 12.73 -8.87
N GLU A 50 -1.27 12.95 -7.59
CA GLU A 50 -0.66 14.19 -7.10
C GLU A 50 0.87 14.21 -7.23
N GLY A 51 1.48 13.10 -7.69
CA GLY A 51 2.93 13.02 -7.90
C GLY A 51 3.75 13.18 -6.63
N TRP A 52 3.25 12.73 -5.47
CA TRP A 52 3.97 12.83 -4.20
C TRP A 52 5.21 11.93 -4.15
N VAL A 53 5.23 10.90 -5.00
CA VAL A 53 6.31 9.91 -5.11
C VAL A 53 6.91 9.97 -6.51
N GLY A 54 8.23 10.17 -6.56
CA GLY A 54 9.01 10.15 -7.79
C GLY A 54 9.48 8.74 -8.17
N ASP A 55 9.97 8.61 -9.40
CA ASP A 55 10.49 7.37 -9.97
C ASP A 55 11.75 6.81 -9.26
N GLY A 56 12.46 7.64 -8.49
CA GLY A 56 13.63 7.24 -7.70
C GLY A 56 13.38 7.02 -6.20
N ASP A 57 12.13 7.12 -5.73
CA ASP A 57 11.82 6.91 -4.31
C ASP A 57 11.41 5.45 -4.06
N ASP A 58 12.42 4.58 -4.07
CA ASP A 58 12.26 3.12 -3.92
C ASP A 58 11.49 2.74 -2.65
N ALA A 59 11.70 3.47 -1.54
CA ALA A 59 11.06 3.19 -0.27
C ALA A 59 9.56 3.48 -0.32
N ALA A 60 9.18 4.62 -0.90
CA ALA A 60 7.77 4.95 -1.10
C ALA A 60 7.09 3.99 -2.08
N LEU A 61 7.75 3.62 -3.18
CA LEU A 61 7.23 2.64 -4.14
C LEU A 61 7.03 1.26 -3.50
N GLN A 62 7.95 0.82 -2.64
CA GLN A 62 7.79 -0.41 -1.86
C GLN A 62 6.62 -0.32 -0.88
N ALA A 63 6.44 0.82 -0.22
CA ALA A 63 5.32 1.05 0.69
C ALA A 63 3.98 0.96 -0.04
N MET A 64 3.90 1.58 -1.21
CA MET A 64 2.73 1.49 -2.08
C MET A 64 2.46 0.06 -2.54
N GLY A 65 3.51 -0.68 -2.94
CA GLY A 65 3.41 -2.08 -3.34
C GLY A 65 2.90 -2.99 -2.21
N ALA A 66 3.34 -2.77 -0.96
CA ALA A 66 2.88 -3.52 0.20
C ALA A 66 1.37 -3.31 0.43
N VAL A 67 0.90 -2.06 0.39
CA VAL A 67 -0.52 -1.73 0.58
C VAL A 67 -1.39 -2.20 -0.57
N PHE A 68 -0.88 -2.14 -1.81
CA PHE A 68 -1.58 -2.72 -2.95
C PHE A 68 -1.67 -4.25 -2.84
N GLY A 69 -0.61 -4.90 -2.35
CA GLY A 69 -0.64 -6.32 -2.00
C GLY A 69 -1.73 -6.65 -0.97
N ASP A 70 -1.87 -5.84 0.08
CA ASP A 70 -2.95 -6.00 1.05
C ASP A 70 -4.34 -5.86 0.39
N ALA A 71 -4.51 -4.90 -0.54
CA ALA A 71 -5.74 -4.73 -1.29
C ALA A 71 -6.07 -5.97 -2.16
N LEU A 72 -5.07 -6.55 -2.84
CA LEU A 72 -5.25 -7.78 -3.63
C LEU A 72 -5.62 -9.00 -2.77
N VAL A 73 -5.12 -9.08 -1.53
CA VAL A 73 -5.51 -10.13 -0.59
C VAL A 73 -6.96 -9.94 -0.14
N GLN A 74 -7.41 -8.69 0.05
CA GLN A 74 -8.79 -8.39 0.41
C GLN A 74 -9.76 -8.67 -0.76
N ASP A 75 -9.37 -8.30 -1.98
CA ASP A 75 -10.13 -8.55 -3.20
C ASP A 75 -9.17 -8.80 -4.39
N PRO A 76 -9.07 -10.05 -4.89
CA PRO A 76 -8.22 -10.38 -6.03
C PRO A 76 -8.68 -9.77 -7.36
N GLU A 77 -9.93 -9.30 -7.46
CA GLU A 77 -10.49 -8.68 -8.67
C GLU A 77 -10.34 -7.16 -8.67
N VAL A 78 -9.58 -6.59 -7.73
CA VAL A 78 -9.28 -5.15 -7.68
C VAL A 78 -8.89 -4.63 -9.07
N PRO A 79 -9.70 -3.75 -9.66
CA PRO A 79 -9.44 -3.25 -11.00
C PRO A 79 -8.19 -2.37 -10.97
N PHE A 80 -7.25 -2.65 -11.88
CA PHE A 80 -6.02 -1.87 -12.06
C PHE A 80 -6.28 -0.51 -12.76
N GLU A 81 -7.52 -0.06 -12.88
CA GLU A 81 -7.85 1.22 -13.49
C GLU A 81 -7.56 2.36 -12.50
N LEU A 82 -6.26 2.64 -12.32
CA LEU A 82 -5.77 3.90 -11.80
C LEU A 82 -6.10 4.96 -12.86
N GLY A 83 -7.28 5.57 -12.71
CA GLY A 83 -7.87 6.44 -13.70
C GLY A 83 -6.93 7.57 -14.13
N ALA A 84 -6.61 7.59 -15.42
CA ALA A 84 -6.37 8.83 -16.14
C ALA A 84 -7.75 9.48 -16.39
N GLY A 85 -8.13 10.42 -15.53
CA GLY A 85 -9.33 11.23 -15.66
C GLY A 85 -9.01 12.69 -15.40
#